data_AF-A0A1G0YRJ1-F1
#
_entry.id   AF-A0A1G0YRJ1-F1
#
_cell.length_a   1.000
_cell.length_b   1.000
_cell.length_c   1.000
_cell.angle_alpha   90.00
_cell.angle_beta   90.00
_cell.angle_gamma   90.00
#
_symmetry.space_group_name_H-M   'P 1'
#
loop_
_entity.id
_entity.type
_entity.pdbx_description
1 polymer ?
#
loop_
_entity_poly.entity_id
_entity_poly.type
_entity_poly.pdbx_seq_one_letter_code
_entity_poly.pdbx_strand_id
1 'polypeptide(L)'
;MKFSELLCMSKALACQVKVVFVYYRGFSFPLICTDLTLTAEQMIEFYSARWKIESGFKEIKQDIGAIDSQCRNQLSVENHFNLCCFATSLTWIYAFNLEHAPERRHPSRHSGTFSFADVRRKISAELSDCSILPGRCPEQLIPAIKSICASVFRWAA
;
A
#
# COMPACT_ATOMS: atom_id res chain seq x y z
N MET A 1 1.64 -23.86 11.26
CA MET A 1 1.30 -22.85 12.29
C MET A 1 0.32 -23.51 13.25
N LYS A 2 0.46 -23.36 14.57
CA LYS A 2 -0.48 -23.98 15.54
C LYS A 2 -1.51 -22.96 15.97
N PHE A 3 -2.78 -23.32 15.96
CA PHE A 3 -3.86 -22.47 16.44
C PHE A 3 -4.96 -23.30 17.12
N SER A 4 -5.79 -22.65 17.93
CA SER A 4 -7.00 -23.23 18.52
C SER A 4 -8.17 -22.27 18.42
N GLU A 5 -9.37 -22.80 18.24
CA GLU A 5 -10.59 -22.00 18.03
C GLU A 5 -11.53 -22.10 19.23
N LEU A 6 -12.25 -21.01 19.49
CA LEU A 6 -13.27 -20.94 20.53
C LEU A 6 -14.44 -20.08 20.03
N LEU A 7 -15.66 -20.59 20.17
CA LEU A 7 -16.87 -19.80 20.00
C LEU A 7 -17.36 -19.36 21.38
N CYS A 8 -17.56 -18.05 21.56
CA CYS A 8 -18.05 -17.52 22.83
C CYS A 8 -18.91 -16.27 22.64
N MET A 9 -19.65 -15.89 23.68
CA MET A 9 -20.38 -14.62 23.71
C MET A 9 -19.46 -13.50 24.19
N SER A 10 -19.29 -12.46 23.37
CA SER A 10 -18.56 -11.25 23.75
C SER A 10 -19.44 -10.35 24.62
N LYS A 11 -18.99 -10.02 25.83
CA LYS A 11 -19.69 -9.05 26.68
C LYS A 11 -19.63 -7.63 26.11
N ALA A 12 -18.54 -7.27 25.45
CA ALA A 12 -18.32 -5.92 24.93
C ALA A 12 -19.13 -5.64 23.66
N LEU A 13 -19.24 -6.64 22.77
CA LEU A 13 -19.99 -6.53 21.51
C LEU A 13 -21.43 -7.03 21.62
N ALA A 14 -21.80 -7.63 22.77
CA ALA A 14 -23.10 -8.25 23.01
C ALA A 14 -23.53 -9.26 21.94
N CYS A 15 -22.58 -9.95 21.31
CA CYS A 15 -22.81 -10.90 20.24
C CYS A 15 -21.88 -12.12 20.33
N GLN A 16 -22.21 -13.17 19.59
CA GLN A 16 -21.35 -14.34 19.46
C GLN A 16 -20.14 -14.00 18.59
N VAL A 17 -18.96 -14.40 19.03
CA VAL A 17 -17.69 -14.18 18.34
C VAL A 17 -16.92 -15.48 18.23
N LYS A 18 -16.10 -15.56 17.19
CA LYS A 18 -15.06 -16.58 17.04
C LYS A 18 -13.72 -16.01 17.50
N VAL A 19 -13.08 -16.70 18.42
CA VAL A 19 -11.75 -16.38 18.93
C VAL A 19 -10.77 -17.45 18.45
N VAL A 20 -9.73 -17.04 17.76
CA VAL A 20 -8.65 -17.90 17.29
C VAL A 20 -7.38 -17.54 18.03
N PHE A 21 -6.85 -18.47 18.83
CA PHE A 21 -5.56 -18.31 19.48
C PHE A 21 -4.47 -18.82 18.55
N VAL A 22 -3.56 -17.93 18.15
CA VAL A 22 -2.40 -18.24 17.33
C VAL A 22 -1.19 -18.43 18.23
N TYR A 23 -0.49 -19.56 18.11
CA TYR A 23 0.72 -19.85 18.89
C TYR A 23 1.98 -19.66 18.06
N TYR A 24 2.86 -18.75 18.46
CA TYR A 24 4.11 -18.47 17.78
C TYR A 24 5.23 -18.14 18.76
N ARG A 25 6.35 -18.88 18.67
CA ARG A 25 7.57 -18.67 19.49
C ARG A 25 7.30 -18.50 21.00
N GLY A 26 6.39 -19.30 21.55
CA GLY A 26 6.03 -19.26 22.98
C GLY A 26 5.00 -18.18 23.36
N PHE A 27 4.56 -17.35 22.40
CA PHE A 27 3.48 -16.38 22.59
C PHE A 27 2.16 -16.91 22.03
N SER A 28 1.05 -16.51 22.67
CA SER A 28 -0.31 -16.73 22.18
C SER A 28 -0.94 -15.39 21.83
N PHE A 29 -1.44 -15.25 20.60
CA PHE A 29 -2.12 -14.04 20.12
C PHE A 29 -3.59 -14.35 19.81
N PRO A 30 -4.57 -13.73 20.51
CA PRO A 30 -5.98 -13.92 20.22
C PRO A 30 -6.43 -13.02 19.07
N LEU A 31 -7.02 -13.65 18.04
CA LEU A 31 -7.77 -12.99 16.97
C LEU A 31 -9.27 -13.14 17.26
N ILE A 32 -10.02 -12.05 17.17
CA ILE A 32 -11.46 -12.06 17.42
C ILE A 32 -12.17 -11.62 16.13
N CYS A 33 -13.16 -12.39 15.69
CA CYS A 33 -14.01 -12.04 14.56
C CYS A 33 -15.48 -12.26 14.89
N THR A 34 -16.34 -11.35 14.43
CA THR A 34 -17.80 -11.47 14.50
C THR A 34 -18.37 -12.38 13.42
N ASP A 35 -17.63 -12.61 12.34
CA ASP A 35 -18.02 -13.56 11.30
C ASP A 35 -17.65 -14.99 11.71
N LEU A 36 -18.67 -15.77 12.04
CA LEU A 36 -18.51 -17.15 12.49
C LEU A 36 -18.27 -18.14 11.33
N THR A 37 -18.45 -17.71 10.08
CA THR A 37 -18.29 -18.56 8.89
C THR A 37 -16.83 -18.70 8.46
N LEU A 38 -15.98 -17.72 8.81
CA LEU A 38 -14.56 -17.73 8.46
C LEU A 38 -13.80 -18.86 9.15
N THR A 39 -12.94 -19.54 8.40
CA THR A 39 -11.98 -20.49 8.98
C THR A 39 -10.89 -19.75 9.76
N ALA A 40 -10.24 -20.42 10.72
CA ALA A 40 -9.11 -19.81 11.42
C ALA A 40 -7.97 -19.39 10.49
N GLU A 41 -7.71 -20.16 9.43
CA GLU A 41 -6.67 -19.83 8.45
C GLU A 41 -6.99 -18.53 7.72
N GLN A 42 -8.23 -18.35 7.26
CA GLN A 42 -8.68 -17.09 6.65
C GLN A 42 -8.61 -15.92 7.63
N MET A 43 -9.00 -16.12 8.90
CA MET A 43 -8.88 -15.08 9.92
C MET A 43 -7.43 -14.63 10.11
N ILE A 44 -6.50 -15.59 10.15
CA ILE A 44 -5.06 -15.32 10.25
C ILE A 44 -4.57 -14.58 8.99
N GLU A 45 -4.97 -15.03 7.80
CA GLU A 45 -4.59 -14.41 6.54
C GLU A 45 -5.08 -12.96 6.45
N PHE A 46 -6.36 -12.71 6.72
CA PHE A 46 -6.94 -11.37 6.72
C PHE A 46 -6.28 -10.47 7.75
N TYR A 47 -6.01 -10.98 8.95
CA TYR A 47 -5.28 -10.21 9.94
C TYR A 47 -3.83 -9.93 9.52
N SER A 48 -3.17 -10.86 8.82
CA SER A 48 -1.82 -10.64 8.30
C SER A 48 -1.78 -9.51 7.26
N ALA A 49 -2.87 -9.34 6.49
CA ALA A 49 -3.01 -8.25 5.54
C ALA A 49 -3.12 -6.87 6.21
N ARG A 50 -3.43 -6.80 7.52
CA ARG A 50 -3.51 -5.55 8.27
C ARG A 50 -2.25 -4.71 8.15
N TRP A 51 -1.06 -5.34 8.20
CA TRP A 51 0.25 -4.67 8.10
C TRP A 51 0.44 -3.88 6.78
N LYS A 52 -0.35 -4.20 5.75
CA LYS A 52 -0.32 -3.44 4.49
C LYS A 52 -0.75 -1.99 4.70
N ILE A 53 -1.59 -1.68 5.68
CA ILE A 53 -2.01 -0.31 6.00
C ILE A 53 -0.84 0.50 6.55
N GLU A 54 -0.05 -0.06 7.47
CA GLU A 54 1.15 0.58 8.01
C GLU A 54 2.18 0.85 6.92
N SER A 55 2.33 -0.10 6.00
CA SER A 55 3.16 0.07 4.80
C SER A 55 2.63 1.22 3.94
N GLY A 56 1.32 1.30 3.72
CA GLY A 56 0.67 2.42 3.01
C GLY A 56 0.88 3.77 3.69
N PHE A 57 0.81 3.84 5.02
CA PHE A 57 1.10 5.08 5.75
C PHE A 57 2.56 5.50 5.64
N LYS A 58 3.50 4.55 5.69
CA LYS A 58 4.92 4.84 5.45
C LYS A 58 5.10 5.44 4.05
N GLU A 59 4.46 4.82 3.06
CA GLU A 59 4.53 5.21 1.66
C GLU A 59 4.05 6.64 1.41
N ILE A 60 2.85 6.97 1.91
CA ILE A 60 2.24 8.28 1.73
C ILE A 60 3.11 9.37 2.38
N LYS A 61 3.63 9.09 3.58
CA LYS A 61 4.41 10.07 4.34
C LYS A 61 5.82 10.25 3.78
N GLN A 62 6.59 9.16 3.64
CA GLN A 62 8.02 9.22 3.36
C GLN A 62 8.33 9.28 1.86
N ASP A 63 7.60 8.52 1.05
CA ASP A 63 7.98 8.34 -0.35
C ASP A 63 7.16 9.22 -1.30
N ILE A 64 5.86 9.37 -1.04
CA ILE A 64 4.99 10.30 -1.79
C ILE A 64 5.16 11.74 -1.31
N GLY A 65 5.63 11.93 -0.06
CA GLY A 65 5.95 13.26 0.49
C GLY A 65 4.74 14.04 1.00
N ALA A 66 3.73 13.38 1.53
CA ALA A 66 2.54 14.06 2.07
C ALA A 66 2.86 14.99 3.25
N ILE A 67 3.95 14.74 3.98
CA ILE A 67 4.41 15.57 5.10
C ILE A 67 5.47 16.60 4.71
N ASP A 68 5.91 16.61 3.44
CA ASP A 68 6.98 17.49 2.97
C ASP A 68 6.46 18.85 2.48
N SER A 69 5.16 19.12 2.63
CA SER A 69 4.56 20.40 2.27
C SER A 69 5.11 21.51 3.15
N GLN A 70 5.76 22.50 2.52
CA GLN A 70 6.24 23.72 3.18
C GLN A 70 5.25 24.89 3.06
N CYS A 71 4.03 24.62 2.58
CA CYS A 71 2.97 25.61 2.46
C CYS A 71 2.54 26.11 3.85
N ARG A 72 2.35 27.42 3.98
CA ARG A 72 1.85 28.05 5.23
C ARG A 72 0.33 28.21 5.26
N ASN A 73 -0.32 28.20 4.10
CA ASN A 73 -1.77 28.30 3.98
C ASN A 73 -2.39 26.92 4.21
N GLN A 74 -3.35 26.83 5.14
CA GLN A 74 -4.08 25.61 5.46
C GLN A 74 -4.68 24.95 4.20
N LEU A 75 -5.35 25.72 3.34
CA LEU A 75 -5.96 25.19 2.13
C LEU A 75 -4.93 24.56 1.19
N SER A 76 -3.76 25.18 1.07
CA SER A 76 -2.67 24.64 0.25
C SER A 76 -2.07 23.36 0.84
N VAL A 77 -1.99 23.26 2.17
CA VAL A 77 -1.55 22.04 2.86
C VAL A 77 -2.56 20.91 2.66
N GLU A 78 -3.85 21.19 2.82
CA GLU A 78 -4.93 20.22 2.59
C GLU A 78 -4.96 19.74 1.14
N ASN A 79 -4.83 20.66 0.18
CA ASN A 79 -4.78 20.32 -1.24
C ASN A 79 -3.57 19.43 -1.58
N HIS A 80 -2.39 19.71 -1.02
CA HIS A 80 -1.20 18.86 -1.20
C HIS A 80 -1.44 17.46 -0.65
N PHE A 81 -1.96 17.35 0.58
CA PHE A 81 -2.26 16.06 1.20
C PHE A 81 -3.28 15.26 0.38
N ASN A 82 -4.35 15.91 -0.08
CA ASN A 82 -5.37 15.29 -0.93
C ASN A 82 -4.79 14.80 -2.26
N LEU A 83 -3.89 15.57 -2.87
CA LEU A 83 -3.18 15.18 -4.09
C LEU A 83 -2.30 13.94 -3.85
N CYS A 84 -1.57 13.87 -2.72
CA CYS A 84 -0.79 12.70 -2.34
C CYS A 84 -1.65 11.45 -2.13
N CYS A 85 -2.80 11.60 -1.45
CA CYS A 85 -3.77 10.51 -1.28
C CYS A 85 -4.33 10.05 -2.63
N PHE A 86 -4.68 10.99 -3.51
CA PHE A 86 -5.17 10.69 -4.86
C PHE A 86 -4.13 9.92 -5.68
N ALA A 87 -2.87 10.38 -5.71
CA ALA A 87 -1.78 9.70 -6.41
C ALA A 87 -1.54 8.28 -5.87
N THR A 88 -1.67 8.10 -4.55
CA THR A 88 -1.55 6.79 -3.90
C THR A 88 -2.67 5.84 -4.33
N SER A 89 -3.91 6.33 -4.35
CA SER A 89 -5.08 5.57 -4.82
C SER A 89 -4.94 5.18 -6.29
N LEU A 90 -4.49 6.08 -7.16
CA LEU A 90 -4.22 5.77 -8.57
C LEU A 90 -3.17 4.67 -8.73
N THR A 91 -2.11 4.71 -7.93
CA THR A 91 -1.07 3.67 -7.94
C THR A 91 -1.62 2.31 -7.52
N TRP A 92 -2.51 2.27 -6.52
CA TRP A 92 -3.18 1.03 -6.13
C TRP A 92 -4.15 0.52 -7.19
N ILE A 93 -4.98 1.40 -7.77
CA ILE A 93 -5.88 1.03 -8.88
C ILE A 93 -5.07 0.45 -10.04
N TYR A 94 -3.95 1.07 -10.39
CA TYR A 94 -3.03 0.52 -11.38
C TYR A 94 -2.51 -0.87 -10.96
N ALA A 95 -2.04 -1.04 -9.73
CA ALA A 95 -1.57 -2.33 -9.22
C ALA A 95 -2.64 -3.43 -9.25
N PHE A 96 -3.90 -3.09 -8.96
CA PHE A 96 -5.02 -4.04 -9.02
C PHE A 96 -5.35 -4.51 -10.43
N ASN A 97 -5.03 -3.71 -11.45
CA ASN A 97 -5.23 -4.06 -12.85
C ASN A 97 -4.04 -4.83 -13.45
N LEU A 98 -2.96 -5.07 -12.70
CA LEU A 98 -1.84 -5.86 -13.17
C LEU A 98 -2.19 -7.35 -13.14
N GLU A 99 -2.03 -8.03 -14.28
CA GLU A 99 -2.15 -9.49 -14.36
C GLU A 99 -1.09 -10.21 -13.52
N HIS A 100 0.11 -9.62 -13.44
CA HIS A 100 1.26 -10.19 -12.76
C HIS A 100 1.86 -9.17 -11.79
N ALA A 101 2.35 -9.67 -10.65
CA ALA A 101 3.06 -8.84 -9.69
C ALA A 101 4.26 -8.14 -10.36
N PRO A 102 4.50 -6.85 -10.06
CA PRO A 102 5.63 -6.12 -10.64
C PRO A 102 6.97 -6.73 -10.21
N GLU A 103 7.99 -6.52 -11.04
CA GLU A 103 9.34 -6.97 -10.73
C GLU A 103 9.88 -6.28 -9.47
N ARG A 104 10.48 -7.08 -8.59
CA ARG A 104 10.93 -6.63 -7.28
C ARG A 104 12.38 -6.16 -7.36
N ARG A 105 12.67 -4.96 -6.85
CA ARG A 105 14.07 -4.47 -6.75
C ARG A 105 14.89 -5.25 -5.74
N HIS A 106 14.26 -5.69 -4.66
CA HIS A 106 14.92 -6.44 -3.58
C HIS A 106 14.16 -7.76 -3.33
N PRO A 107 14.40 -8.78 -4.16
CA PRO A 107 13.74 -10.07 -3.98
C PRO A 107 14.23 -10.73 -2.68
N SER A 108 13.29 -11.08 -1.81
CA SER A 108 13.54 -11.86 -0.59
C SER A 108 13.13 -13.31 -0.82
N ARG A 109 13.91 -14.26 -0.27
CA ARG A 109 13.52 -15.69 -0.23
C ARG A 109 12.34 -15.95 0.70
N HIS A 110 12.09 -15.06 1.66
CA HIS A 110 11.11 -15.26 2.74
C HIS A 110 9.75 -14.60 2.49
N SER A 111 9.64 -13.76 1.46
CA SER A 111 8.37 -13.14 1.09
C SER A 111 8.21 -13.16 -0.42
N GLY A 112 7.02 -13.53 -0.89
CA GLY A 112 6.62 -13.42 -2.29
C GLY A 112 5.91 -12.10 -2.62
N THR A 113 5.64 -11.24 -1.63
CA THR A 113 4.88 -10.00 -1.84
C THR A 113 5.74 -8.94 -2.51
N PHE A 114 5.14 -8.15 -3.41
CA PHE A 114 5.74 -6.93 -3.95
C PHE A 114 5.47 -5.75 -3.02
N SER A 115 6.31 -4.72 -3.11
CA SER A 115 6.15 -3.46 -2.38
C SER A 115 5.47 -2.40 -3.26
N PHE A 116 4.88 -1.39 -2.63
CA PHE A 116 4.32 -0.25 -3.37
C PHE A 116 5.39 0.49 -4.20
N ALA A 117 6.63 0.56 -3.69
CA ALA A 117 7.76 1.09 -4.44
C ALA A 117 8.04 0.32 -5.74
N ASP A 118 7.77 -1.00 -5.79
CA ASP A 118 7.89 -1.79 -7.03
C ASP A 118 6.84 -1.37 -8.06
N VAL A 119 5.60 -1.13 -7.62
CA VAL A 119 4.52 -0.63 -8.48
C VAL A 119 4.89 0.74 -9.05
N ARG A 120 5.33 1.67 -8.20
CA ARG A 120 5.75 3.00 -8.67
C ARG A 120 6.90 2.94 -9.67
N ARG A 121 7.88 2.05 -9.46
CA ARG A 121 8.97 1.85 -10.42
C ARG A 121 8.44 1.35 -11.76
N LYS A 122 7.49 0.42 -11.76
CA LYS A 122 6.85 -0.06 -12.99
C LYS A 122 6.09 1.08 -13.70
N ILE A 123 5.28 1.85 -12.97
CA ILE A 123 4.61 3.05 -13.52
C ILE A 123 5.64 4.02 -14.09
N SER A 124 6.72 4.30 -13.37
CA SER A 124 7.77 5.21 -13.82
C SER A 124 8.48 4.70 -15.08
N ALA A 125 8.74 3.40 -15.18
CA ALA A 125 9.35 2.78 -16.36
C ALA A 125 8.41 2.91 -17.56
N GLU A 126 7.13 2.57 -17.38
CA GLU A 126 6.11 2.68 -18.42
C GLU A 126 5.88 4.13 -18.87
N LEU A 127 5.89 5.10 -17.95
CA LEU A 127 5.76 6.52 -18.30
C LEU A 127 7.02 7.10 -18.97
N SER A 128 8.20 6.53 -18.69
CA SER A 128 9.47 6.96 -19.30
C SER A 128 9.54 6.55 -20.77
N ASP A 129 8.92 5.42 -21.11
CA ASP A 129 8.56 5.08 -22.47
C ASP A 129 7.46 6.06 -22.92
N CYS A 130 7.88 7.21 -23.45
CA CYS A 130 7.07 8.42 -23.78
C CYS A 130 5.85 8.18 -24.71
N SER A 131 5.51 6.94 -25.04
CA SER A 131 4.34 6.51 -25.81
C SER A 131 3.02 6.58 -25.02
N ILE A 132 3.04 6.65 -23.67
CA ILE A 132 1.83 6.70 -22.82
C ILE A 132 1.25 8.12 -22.65
N LEU A 133 1.98 9.15 -23.06
CA LEU A 133 1.41 10.50 -23.28
C LEU A 133 1.11 10.74 -24.77
N PRO A 134 0.31 9.89 -25.47
CA PRO A 134 0.02 10.16 -26.86
C PRO A 134 -0.92 11.37 -26.95
N GLY A 135 -0.40 12.48 -27.48
CA GLY A 135 -1.22 13.44 -28.22
C GLY A 135 -1.76 14.68 -27.48
N ARG A 136 -1.38 14.97 -26.22
CA ARG A 136 -1.82 16.22 -25.56
C ARG A 136 -0.78 16.96 -24.71
N CYS A 137 0.47 16.53 -24.72
CA CYS A 137 1.51 17.37 -24.17
C CYS A 137 2.00 18.32 -25.28
N PRO A 138 1.85 19.65 -25.15
CA PRO A 138 2.47 20.58 -26.09
C PRO A 138 3.96 20.24 -26.17
N GLU A 139 4.56 20.23 -27.37
CA GLU A 139 5.99 19.93 -27.54
C GLU A 139 6.89 20.80 -26.63
N GLN A 140 6.38 21.97 -26.27
CA GLN A 140 6.97 22.95 -25.35
C GLN A 140 7.10 22.45 -23.90
N LEU A 141 6.26 21.51 -23.46
CA LEU A 141 6.28 20.94 -22.11
C LEU A 141 7.18 19.70 -22.00
N ILE A 142 7.56 19.06 -23.10
CA ILE A 142 8.43 17.87 -23.07
C ILE A 142 9.78 18.15 -22.38
N PRO A 143 10.47 19.28 -22.62
CA PRO A 143 11.69 19.63 -21.90
C PRO A 143 11.42 19.87 -20.41
N ALA A 144 10.29 20.50 -20.08
CA ALA A 144 9.90 20.76 -18.69
C ALA A 144 9.55 19.46 -17.95
N ILE A 145 8.85 18.52 -18.58
CA ILE A 145 8.54 17.21 -18.03
C ILE A 145 9.80 16.38 -17.86
N LYS A 146 10.71 16.35 -18.84
CA LYS A 146 12.01 15.67 -18.71
C LYS A 146 12.84 16.28 -17.57
N SER A 147 12.83 17.61 -17.45
CA SER A 147 13.48 18.33 -16.34
C SER A 147 12.85 18.02 -14.99
N ILE A 148 11.51 17.99 -14.90
CA ILE A 148 10.76 17.64 -13.68
C ILE A 148 11.01 16.17 -13.32
N CYS A 149 10.93 15.23 -14.26
CA CYS A 149 11.24 13.83 -14.02
C CYS A 149 12.67 13.64 -13.51
N ALA A 150 13.65 14.35 -14.09
CA ALA A 150 15.05 14.32 -13.63
C ALA A 150 15.27 14.99 -12.25
N SER A 151 14.48 16.02 -11.93
CA SER A 151 14.63 16.80 -10.69
C SER A 151 13.86 16.22 -9.50
N VAL A 152 12.66 15.67 -9.76
CA VAL A 152 11.71 15.13 -8.78
C VAL A 152 11.96 13.65 -8.54
N PHE A 153 12.18 12.86 -9.59
CA PHE A 153 12.52 11.44 -9.47
C PHE A 153 14.03 11.26 -9.65
N ARG A 154 14.79 11.61 -8.61
CA ARG A 154 16.19 11.21 -8.56
C ARG A 154 16.26 9.68 -8.49
N TRP A 155 16.93 9.08 -9.48
CA TRP A 155 17.32 7.68 -9.44
C TRP A 155 18.24 7.49 -8.24
N ALA A 156 17.72 6.95 -7.14
CA ALA A 156 18.53 6.49 -6.03
C ALA A 156 19.34 5.29 -6.52
N ALA A 157 20.66 5.48 -6.67
CA ALA A 157 21.63 4.39 -6.82
C ALA A 157 21.46 3.39 -5.67
#